data_AF-A0A2S7Q7N2-F1
#
_entry.id   AF-A0A2S7Q7N2-F1
#
_cell.length_a   1.000
_cell.length_b   1.000
_cell.length_c   1.000
_cell.angle_alpha   90.00
_cell.angle_beta   90.00
_cell.angle_gamma   90.00
#
_symmetry.space_group_name_H-M   'P 1'
#
loop_
_entity.id
_entity.type
_entity.pdbx_description
1 polymer ?
#
loop_
_entity_poly.entity_id
_entity_poly.type
_entity_poly.pdbx_seq_one_letter_code
_entity_poly.pdbx_strand_id
1 'polypeptide(L)'
;MASLKNSAALNPAVAKLLPLIRHTYRSLLREANYLADTAAREYFRRYIGYRFNPFNPEKLDPRYWGTNKFRNEIKVERVKTGLNDAKSGLKTLMYANGGNLGALERVLMRAYGRAGKRRRQLMVDLSNLRGDELPQDDTALQQLIDNQSPSEPSSSKSAPPELNSLYQMNKTMRQFVASQQANQPPESERGKIKRLVPKLPEQNIWGRKLPKKREANMRKKFLADTLGRVLPPLPAHEWDRLESLAEGRMPLEQPPPRRTKVGDWPRSHSGLELEASDLDSADLSKRFLTPVRAQKSSTTPTELHTSEGRAVRRLYGKVWRLSAKMVQDEHTKEFTITWGRDKSPAAAGLVTQPSEIDLILFEGLDSNGASASKASLKS
;
A
#
# COMPACT_ATOMS: atom_id res chain seq x y z
N MET A 1 -29.03 27.13 -31.60
CA MET A 1 -27.88 27.72 -30.88
C MET A 1 -28.36 28.39 -29.60
N ALA A 2 -28.54 27.63 -28.51
CA ALA A 2 -28.88 28.19 -27.19
C ALA A 2 -27.64 28.05 -26.29
N SER A 3 -27.05 29.20 -26.00
CA SER A 3 -25.79 29.38 -25.30
C SER A 3 -25.89 28.95 -23.84
N LEU A 4 -24.99 28.05 -23.42
CA LEU A 4 -24.73 27.65 -22.03
C LEU A 4 -24.14 28.84 -21.22
N LYS A 5 -24.91 29.90 -21.02
CA LYS A 5 -24.60 31.00 -20.10
C LYS A 5 -25.17 30.68 -18.73
N ASN A 6 -24.55 29.77 -18.00
CA ASN A 6 -24.77 29.61 -16.56
C ASN A 6 -23.49 29.04 -15.90
N SER A 7 -22.37 29.72 -16.10
CA SER A 7 -21.16 29.52 -15.29
C SER A 7 -21.19 30.49 -14.11
N ALA A 8 -21.80 30.07 -13.00
CA ALA A 8 -21.58 30.73 -11.72
C ALA A 8 -20.05 30.82 -11.48
N ALA A 9 -19.53 32.03 -11.30
CA ALA A 9 -18.10 32.29 -11.25
C ALA A 9 -17.46 31.48 -10.11
N LEU A 10 -16.52 30.58 -10.45
CA LEU A 10 -15.64 29.96 -9.46
C LEU A 10 -14.98 31.06 -8.62
N ASN A 11 -14.79 30.79 -7.32
CA ASN A 11 -14.02 31.69 -6.46
C ASN A 11 -12.71 32.10 -7.18
N PRO A 12 -12.43 33.40 -7.35
CA PRO A 12 -11.30 33.88 -8.17
C PRO A 12 -9.96 33.36 -7.66
N ALA A 13 -9.83 33.10 -6.35
CA ALA A 13 -8.64 32.48 -5.79
C ALA A 13 -8.45 31.03 -6.24
N VAL A 14 -9.55 30.26 -6.35
CA VAL A 14 -9.51 28.88 -6.87
C VAL A 14 -9.23 28.89 -8.37
N ALA A 15 -9.81 29.83 -9.12
CA ALA A 15 -9.57 29.98 -10.56
C ALA A 15 -8.08 30.19 -10.89
N LYS A 16 -7.35 31.00 -10.09
CA LYS A 16 -5.90 31.18 -10.22
C LYS A 16 -5.10 29.89 -9.96
N LEU A 17 -5.59 28.97 -9.14
CA LEU A 17 -4.92 27.71 -8.81
C LEU A 17 -5.21 26.59 -9.82
N LEU A 18 -6.29 26.68 -10.61
CA LEU A 18 -6.69 25.63 -11.56
C LEU A 18 -5.58 25.22 -12.55
N PRO A 19 -4.79 26.14 -13.16
CA PRO A 19 -3.70 25.75 -14.05
C PRO A 19 -2.64 24.90 -13.34
N LEU A 20 -2.31 25.26 -12.10
CA LEU A 20 -1.33 24.55 -11.28
C LEU A 20 -1.85 23.16 -10.85
N ILE A 21 -3.15 23.05 -10.53
CA ILE A 21 -3.82 21.78 -10.24
C ILE A 21 -3.79 20.87 -11.46
N ARG A 22 -4.13 21.39 -12.65
CA ARG A 22 -4.09 20.62 -13.91
C ARG A 22 -2.66 20.19 -14.26
N HIS A 23 -1.68 21.07 -14.07
CA HIS A 23 -0.27 20.75 -14.30
C HIS A 23 0.20 19.62 -13.36
N THR A 24 -0.03 19.77 -12.05
CA THR A 24 0.34 18.74 -11.06
C THR A 24 -0.37 17.41 -11.31
N TYR A 25 -1.65 17.42 -11.69
CA TYR A 25 -2.39 16.22 -12.09
C TYR A 25 -1.75 15.50 -13.28
N ARG A 26 -1.43 16.24 -14.34
CA ARG A 26 -0.77 15.68 -15.54
C ARG A 26 0.60 15.13 -15.21
N SER A 27 1.39 15.85 -14.41
CA SER A 27 2.72 15.40 -14.01
C SER A 27 2.65 14.15 -13.11
N LEU A 28 1.67 14.07 -12.20
CA LEU A 28 1.41 12.86 -11.41
C LEU A 28 1.06 11.65 -12.29
N LEU A 29 0.19 11.81 -13.28
CA LEU A 29 -0.16 10.72 -14.20
C LEU A 29 1.03 10.27 -15.04
N ARG A 30 1.90 11.21 -15.46
CA ARG A 30 3.12 10.88 -16.21
C ARG A 30 4.09 10.09 -15.33
N GLU A 31 4.38 10.57 -14.12
CA GLU A 31 5.27 9.87 -13.19
C GLU A 31 4.71 8.51 -12.76
N ALA A 32 3.40 8.39 -12.58
CA ALA A 32 2.78 7.10 -12.30
C ALA A 32 2.94 6.11 -13.47
N ASN A 33 2.99 6.59 -14.71
CA ASN A 33 3.18 5.74 -15.89
C ASN A 33 4.62 5.22 -16.04
N TYR A 34 5.60 5.88 -15.44
CA TYR A 34 7.01 5.48 -15.46
C TYR A 34 7.39 4.49 -14.35
N LEU A 35 6.46 4.06 -13.51
CA LEU A 35 6.72 2.98 -12.56
C LEU A 35 6.95 1.67 -13.32
N ALA A 36 7.94 0.89 -12.87
CA ALA A 36 8.26 -0.41 -13.47
C ALA A 36 7.12 -1.44 -13.29
N ASP A 37 6.39 -1.41 -12.17
CA ASP A 37 5.33 -2.39 -11.88
C ASP A 37 3.97 -1.96 -12.43
N THR A 38 3.34 -2.76 -13.30
CA THR A 38 2.00 -2.48 -13.85
C THR A 38 0.91 -2.41 -12.82
N ALA A 39 0.93 -3.29 -11.81
CA ALA A 39 -0.08 -3.26 -10.76
C ALA A 39 -0.03 -1.91 -10.01
N ALA A 40 1.18 -1.41 -9.74
CA ALA A 40 1.38 -0.08 -9.18
C ALA A 40 0.96 1.03 -10.15
N ARG A 41 1.31 0.96 -11.44
CA ARG A 41 0.90 1.93 -12.48
C ARG A 41 -0.61 2.09 -12.52
N GLU A 42 -1.33 0.98 -12.62
CA GLU A 42 -2.78 0.97 -12.71
C GLU A 42 -3.43 1.51 -11.43
N TYR A 43 -2.96 1.05 -10.27
CA TYR A 43 -3.46 1.54 -8.99
C TYR A 43 -3.29 3.06 -8.87
N PHE A 44 -2.09 3.60 -9.14
CA PHE A 44 -1.85 5.03 -9.01
C PHE A 44 -2.62 5.84 -10.05
N ARG A 45 -2.78 5.35 -11.28
CA ARG A 45 -3.63 5.99 -12.30
C ARG A 45 -5.07 6.12 -11.81
N ARG A 46 -5.67 5.04 -11.30
CA ARG A 46 -7.02 5.03 -10.72
C ARG A 46 -7.11 5.91 -9.46
N TYR A 47 -6.10 5.84 -8.59
CA TYR A 47 -6.04 6.60 -7.34
C TYR A 47 -5.92 8.11 -7.57
N ILE A 48 -5.06 8.54 -8.50
CA ILE A 48 -4.89 9.94 -8.90
C ILE A 48 -6.18 10.44 -9.54
N GLY A 49 -6.76 9.67 -10.47
CA GLY A 49 -8.06 9.97 -11.06
C GLY A 49 -9.14 10.18 -10.00
N TYR A 50 -9.29 9.24 -9.07
CA TYR A 50 -10.22 9.34 -7.95
C TYR A 50 -9.97 10.56 -7.05
N ARG A 51 -8.70 10.92 -6.78
CA ARG A 51 -8.37 12.03 -5.87
C ARG A 51 -8.68 13.39 -6.49
N PHE A 52 -8.47 13.52 -7.79
CA PHE A 52 -8.71 14.76 -8.54
C PHE A 52 -10.12 14.86 -9.11
N ASN A 53 -10.85 13.74 -9.21
CA ASN A 53 -12.27 13.71 -9.59
C ASN A 53 -13.17 13.83 -8.34
N PRO A 54 -14.10 14.80 -8.25
CA PRO A 54 -15.05 14.88 -7.15
C PRO A 54 -15.98 13.65 -7.11
N PHE A 55 -15.78 12.78 -6.11
CA PHE A 55 -16.44 11.46 -5.99
C PHE A 55 -17.84 11.51 -5.36
N ASN A 56 -18.86 12.01 -6.07
CA ASN A 56 -20.25 11.63 -5.73
C ASN A 56 -21.06 11.42 -7.02
N PRO A 57 -21.53 10.19 -7.31
CA PRO A 57 -22.45 9.95 -8.42
C PRO A 57 -23.80 10.67 -8.24
N GLU A 58 -24.28 10.87 -7.00
CA GLU A 58 -25.42 11.76 -6.70
C GLU A 58 -25.17 13.24 -7.06
N LYS A 59 -23.91 13.64 -7.27
CA LYS A 59 -23.52 14.99 -7.76
C LYS A 59 -23.33 15.03 -9.29
N LEU A 60 -23.46 13.90 -9.98
CA LEU A 60 -23.53 13.79 -11.43
C LEU A 60 -24.96 13.62 -11.95
N ASP A 61 -25.94 13.35 -11.07
CA ASP A 61 -27.35 13.37 -11.45
C ASP A 61 -27.72 14.76 -12.01
N PRO A 62 -28.30 14.84 -13.23
CA PRO A 62 -28.69 16.11 -13.85
C PRO A 62 -29.65 16.95 -12.99
N ARG A 63 -30.37 16.33 -12.04
CA ARG A 63 -31.26 16.99 -11.07
C ARG A 63 -30.53 17.92 -10.09
N TYR A 64 -29.25 17.70 -9.81
CA TYR A 64 -28.45 18.54 -8.90
C TYR A 64 -27.47 19.47 -9.62
N TRP A 65 -27.47 19.45 -10.97
CA TRP A 65 -26.78 20.44 -11.79
C TRP A 65 -27.53 21.78 -11.73
N GLY A 66 -27.23 22.58 -10.71
CA GLY A 66 -27.87 23.89 -10.51
C GLY A 66 -28.04 24.30 -9.04
N THR A 67 -27.92 23.37 -8.09
CA THR A 67 -27.93 23.73 -6.67
C THR A 67 -26.56 24.23 -6.22
N ASN A 68 -26.46 25.54 -6.02
CA ASN A 68 -25.28 26.32 -5.59
C ASN A 68 -24.60 25.86 -4.27
N LYS A 69 -25.12 24.84 -3.58
CA LYS A 69 -24.65 24.41 -2.24
C LYS A 69 -23.21 23.89 -2.20
N PHE A 70 -22.64 23.38 -3.30
CA PHE A 70 -21.31 22.74 -3.29
C PHE A 70 -20.22 23.47 -4.08
N ARG A 71 -20.58 24.44 -4.93
CA ARG A 71 -19.60 25.23 -5.70
C ARG A 71 -19.10 26.45 -4.92
N ASN A 72 -19.90 26.97 -3.98
CA ASN A 72 -19.62 28.25 -3.33
C ASN A 72 -18.82 28.15 -2.00
N GLU A 73 -18.69 26.95 -1.42
CA GLU A 73 -17.92 26.73 -0.18
C GLU A 73 -16.65 25.88 -0.38
N ILE A 74 -16.01 25.99 -1.54
CA ILE A 74 -14.67 25.42 -1.70
C ILE A 74 -13.69 26.25 -0.86
N LYS A 75 -13.40 25.78 0.35
CA LYS A 75 -12.39 26.39 1.23
C LYS A 75 -11.03 26.40 0.51
N VAL A 76 -10.52 27.60 0.21
CA VAL A 76 -9.25 27.78 -0.52
C VAL A 76 -8.09 27.06 0.18
N GLU A 77 -8.06 27.06 1.51
CA GLU A 77 -7.04 26.36 2.30
C GLU A 77 -7.07 24.84 2.10
N ARG A 78 -8.25 24.25 1.88
CA ARG A 78 -8.38 22.82 1.55
C ARG A 78 -7.79 22.51 0.17
N VAL A 79 -7.94 23.44 -0.78
CA VAL A 79 -7.35 23.30 -2.12
C VAL A 79 -5.82 23.43 -2.06
N LYS A 80 -5.30 24.41 -1.31
CA LYS A 80 -3.85 24.59 -1.10
C LYS A 80 -3.21 23.38 -0.43
N THR A 81 -3.80 22.87 0.65
CA THR A 81 -3.33 21.66 1.34
C THR A 81 -3.37 20.44 0.41
N GLY A 82 -4.48 20.24 -0.32
CA GLY A 82 -4.57 19.17 -1.34
C GLY A 82 -3.51 19.29 -2.44
N LEU A 83 -3.20 20.51 -2.88
CA LEU A 83 -2.13 20.76 -3.85
C LEU A 83 -0.74 20.44 -3.27
N ASN A 84 -0.46 20.83 -2.04
CA ASN A 84 0.80 20.53 -1.36
C ASN A 84 1.00 19.01 -1.19
N ASP A 85 -0.07 18.30 -0.83
CA ASP A 85 -0.05 16.84 -0.78
C ASP A 85 0.18 16.22 -2.16
N ALA A 86 -0.42 16.78 -3.22
CA ALA A 86 -0.21 16.33 -4.59
C ALA A 86 1.25 16.52 -5.02
N LYS A 87 1.85 17.68 -4.69
CA LYS A 87 3.28 17.95 -4.92
C LYS A 87 4.18 16.98 -4.14
N SER A 88 3.84 16.68 -2.89
CA SER A 88 4.57 15.69 -2.07
C SER A 88 4.47 14.27 -2.66
N GLY A 89 3.28 13.89 -3.14
CA GLY A 89 3.06 12.65 -3.87
C GLY A 89 3.89 12.57 -5.16
N LEU A 90 3.95 13.68 -5.91
CA LEU A 90 4.75 13.79 -7.13
C LEU A 90 6.25 13.61 -6.83
N LYS A 91 6.79 14.27 -5.80
CA LYS A 91 8.17 14.07 -5.36
C LYS A 91 8.44 12.61 -5.00
N THR A 92 7.51 11.96 -4.30
CA THR A 92 7.65 10.55 -3.92
C THR A 92 7.71 9.64 -5.15
N LEU A 93 6.86 9.87 -6.16
CA LEU A 93 6.90 9.11 -7.41
C LEU A 93 8.18 9.37 -8.21
N MET A 94 8.60 10.63 -8.33
CA MET A 94 9.86 10.98 -8.99
C MET A 94 11.06 10.31 -8.33
N TYR A 95 11.13 10.30 -6.99
CA TYR A 95 12.20 9.62 -6.27
C TYR A 95 12.15 8.10 -6.42
N ALA A 96 10.96 7.50 -6.43
CA ALA A 96 10.81 6.07 -6.68
C ALA A 96 11.30 5.72 -8.10
N ASN A 97 10.90 6.50 -9.10
CA ASN A 97 11.33 6.34 -10.49
C ASN A 97 12.82 6.66 -10.70
N GLY A 98 13.44 7.43 -9.78
CA GLY A 98 14.87 7.74 -9.77
C GLY A 98 15.73 6.76 -8.97
N GLY A 99 15.18 5.61 -8.54
CA GLY A 99 15.93 4.55 -7.86
C GLY A 99 16.04 4.68 -6.34
N ASN A 100 15.26 5.56 -5.70
CA ASN A 100 15.19 5.60 -4.24
C ASN A 100 14.32 4.45 -3.70
N LEU A 101 14.96 3.46 -3.09
CA LEU A 101 14.33 2.27 -2.51
C LEU A 101 13.26 2.60 -1.46
N GLY A 102 13.49 3.57 -0.57
CA GLY A 102 12.50 3.93 0.46
C GLY A 102 11.29 4.70 -0.09
N ALA A 103 11.46 5.40 -1.21
CA ALA A 103 10.32 5.98 -1.94
C ALA A 103 9.53 4.88 -2.66
N LEU A 104 10.22 3.95 -3.32
CA LEU A 104 9.62 2.81 -4.00
C LEU A 104 8.84 1.91 -3.02
N GLU A 105 9.41 1.62 -1.85
CA GLU A 105 8.74 0.86 -0.79
C GLU A 105 7.39 1.50 -0.42
N ARG A 106 7.37 2.82 -0.16
CA ARG A 106 6.12 3.53 0.16
C ARG A 106 5.09 3.48 -0.98
N VAL A 107 5.55 3.49 -2.23
CA VAL A 107 4.71 3.35 -3.42
C VAL A 107 4.11 1.94 -3.47
N LEU A 108 4.93 0.90 -3.33
CA LEU A 108 4.48 -0.50 -3.34
C LEU A 108 3.55 -0.83 -2.18
N MET A 109 3.85 -0.35 -0.97
CA MET A 109 3.01 -0.55 0.22
C MET A 109 1.61 0.05 0.03
N ARG A 110 1.48 1.16 -0.72
CA ARG A 110 0.18 1.73 -1.09
C ARG A 110 -0.48 0.95 -2.22
N ALA A 111 0.29 0.56 -3.23
CA ALA A 111 -0.18 -0.17 -4.40
C ALA A 111 -0.71 -1.56 -4.03
N TYR A 112 -0.11 -2.28 -3.09
CA TYR A 112 -0.54 -3.60 -2.63
C TYR A 112 -1.33 -3.56 -1.30
N GLY A 113 -1.89 -2.40 -0.97
CA GLY A 113 -2.86 -2.29 0.12
C GLY A 113 -2.32 -2.63 1.52
N ARG A 114 -1.02 -2.52 1.77
CA ARG A 114 -0.46 -2.53 3.13
C ARG A 114 -0.64 -1.16 3.82
N ALA A 115 -0.81 -0.11 3.03
CA ALA A 115 -1.08 1.25 3.50
C ALA A 115 -2.11 1.99 2.63
N GLY A 116 -2.72 3.05 3.18
CA GLY A 116 -3.51 4.01 2.42
C GLY A 116 -4.94 3.59 2.10
N LYS A 117 -5.42 3.96 0.91
CA LYS A 117 -6.82 3.76 0.48
C LYS A 117 -7.09 2.30 0.12
N ARG A 118 -6.22 1.67 -0.67
CA ARG A 118 -6.40 0.28 -1.10
C ARG A 118 -6.55 -0.69 0.06
N ARG A 119 -5.76 -0.51 1.12
CA ARG A 119 -5.91 -1.28 2.36
C ARG A 119 -7.35 -1.26 2.88
N ARG A 120 -7.94 -0.06 2.96
CA ARG A 120 -9.30 0.11 3.47
C ARG A 120 -10.32 -0.56 2.56
N GLN A 121 -10.09 -0.57 1.25
CA GLN A 121 -10.94 -1.30 0.29
C GLN A 121 -10.86 -2.80 0.55
N LEU A 122 -9.65 -3.37 0.60
CA LEU A 122 -9.48 -4.80 0.89
C LEU A 122 -10.01 -5.21 2.27
N MET A 123 -9.93 -4.32 3.27
CA MET A 123 -10.55 -4.55 4.59
C MET A 123 -12.08 -4.57 4.52
N VAL A 124 -12.67 -3.68 3.72
CA VAL A 124 -14.12 -3.67 3.46
C VAL A 124 -14.52 -4.94 2.74
N ASP A 125 -13.76 -5.34 1.72
CA ASP A 125 -13.99 -6.58 0.97
C ASP A 125 -13.93 -7.80 1.93
N LEU A 126 -12.90 -7.89 2.79
CA LEU A 126 -12.78 -8.94 3.82
C LEU A 126 -13.95 -8.94 4.83
N SER A 127 -14.46 -7.76 5.19
CA SER A 127 -15.62 -7.67 6.09
C SER A 127 -16.93 -8.07 5.39
N ASN A 128 -16.99 -7.85 4.07
CA ASN A 128 -18.12 -8.21 3.23
C ASN A 128 -18.12 -9.68 2.80
N LEU A 129 -16.99 -10.39 2.93
CA LEU A 129 -16.91 -11.85 2.86
C LEU A 129 -17.65 -12.46 4.07
N ARG A 130 -18.97 -12.34 4.06
CA ARG A 130 -19.87 -13.18 4.82
C ARG A 130 -19.86 -14.51 4.09
N GLY A 131 -19.09 -15.47 4.58
CA GLY A 131 -19.22 -16.84 4.10
C GLY A 131 -20.64 -17.29 4.37
N ASP A 132 -21.44 -17.45 3.31
CA ASP A 132 -22.74 -18.12 3.23
C ASP A 132 -23.51 -18.32 4.56
N GLU A 133 -23.72 -17.25 5.33
CA GLU A 133 -24.74 -17.19 6.38
C GLU A 133 -26.03 -16.60 5.82
N LEU A 134 -26.27 -16.77 4.50
CA LEU A 134 -27.63 -16.81 4.00
C LEU A 134 -28.11 -18.22 4.34
N PRO A 135 -29.07 -18.37 5.26
CA PRO A 135 -29.55 -19.70 5.61
C PRO A 135 -30.11 -20.32 4.33
N GLN A 136 -29.53 -21.45 3.92
CA GLN A 136 -30.01 -22.18 2.74
C GLN A 136 -31.39 -22.79 2.98
N ASP A 137 -31.76 -22.95 4.25
CA ASP A 137 -33.02 -23.56 4.68
C ASP A 137 -33.99 -22.49 5.18
N ASP A 138 -35.23 -22.53 4.69
CA ASP A 138 -36.33 -21.67 5.12
C ASP A 138 -36.59 -21.76 6.63
N THR A 139 -36.26 -22.90 7.25
CA THR A 139 -36.36 -23.15 8.70
C THR A 139 -35.33 -22.38 9.50
N ALA A 140 -34.09 -22.27 9.01
CA ALA A 140 -33.03 -21.50 9.66
C ALA A 140 -33.25 -19.98 9.47
N LEU A 141 -33.87 -19.56 8.35
CA LEU A 141 -34.39 -18.21 8.18
C LEU A 141 -35.53 -17.92 9.18
N GLN A 142 -36.50 -18.82 9.33
CA GLN A 142 -37.59 -18.68 10.31
C GLN A 142 -37.05 -18.60 11.74
N GLN A 143 -36.08 -19.43 12.13
CA GLN A 143 -35.45 -19.32 13.45
C GLN A 143 -34.73 -17.99 13.67
N LEU A 144 -34.10 -17.41 12.64
CA LEU A 144 -33.49 -16.07 12.76
C LEU A 144 -34.54 -14.96 12.89
N ILE A 145 -35.68 -15.10 12.22
CA ILE A 145 -36.81 -14.16 12.30
C ILE A 145 -37.52 -14.28 13.65
N ASP A 146 -37.73 -15.50 14.15
CA ASP A 146 -38.36 -15.78 15.44
C ASP A 146 -37.48 -15.29 16.60
N ASN A 147 -36.16 -15.45 16.49
CA ASN A 147 -35.19 -14.87 17.42
C ASN A 147 -35.12 -13.32 17.34
N GLN A 148 -35.69 -12.71 16.30
CA GLN A 148 -35.77 -11.25 16.12
C GLN A 148 -37.13 -10.64 16.51
N SER A 149 -38.15 -11.45 16.80
CA SER A 149 -39.49 -10.96 17.18
C SER A 149 -39.70 -10.85 18.70
N PRO A 150 -40.62 -9.97 19.17
CA PRO A 150 -40.46 -9.22 20.42
C PRO A 150 -41.07 -9.93 21.64
N SER A 151 -40.24 -10.49 22.52
CA SER A 151 -40.69 -10.84 23.87
C SER A 151 -40.73 -9.58 24.77
N GLU A 152 -41.95 -9.08 24.98
CA GLU A 152 -42.52 -8.27 26.08
C GLU A 152 -41.75 -7.09 26.77
N PRO A 153 -42.47 -6.02 27.14
CA PRO A 153 -41.90 -4.74 27.58
C PRO A 153 -41.51 -4.73 29.07
N SER A 154 -40.43 -5.45 29.46
CA SER A 154 -39.84 -5.26 30.80
C SER A 154 -38.84 -4.09 30.80
N SER A 155 -39.34 -2.89 31.11
CA SER A 155 -38.71 -1.81 31.91
C SER A 155 -37.16 -1.65 31.90
N SER A 156 -36.49 -1.78 30.76
CA SER A 156 -35.17 -1.18 30.59
C SER A 156 -34.92 -0.86 29.12
N LYS A 157 -34.86 0.44 28.81
CA LYS A 157 -34.47 0.99 27.50
C LYS A 157 -32.99 0.68 27.21
N SER A 158 -32.62 -0.59 27.08
CA SER A 158 -31.26 -0.98 26.67
C SER A 158 -31.29 -1.37 25.20
N ALA A 159 -30.89 -0.40 24.37
CA ALA A 159 -30.43 -0.41 22.98
C ALA A 159 -30.77 -1.64 22.08
N PRO A 160 -31.21 -1.41 20.83
CA PRO A 160 -31.57 -2.47 19.90
C PRO A 160 -30.45 -3.53 19.74
N PRO A 161 -30.79 -4.82 19.64
CA PRO A 161 -29.84 -5.95 19.56
C PRO A 161 -28.86 -5.83 18.37
N GLU A 162 -29.20 -5.04 17.35
CA GLU A 162 -28.34 -4.69 16.23
C GLU A 162 -26.99 -4.08 16.66
N LEU A 163 -26.96 -3.32 17.76
CA LEU A 163 -25.76 -2.61 18.18
C LEU A 163 -24.69 -3.57 18.73
N ASN A 164 -25.06 -4.74 19.25
CA ASN A 164 -24.12 -5.75 19.74
C ASN A 164 -23.58 -6.66 18.62
N SER A 165 -24.34 -6.84 17.53
CA SER A 165 -23.89 -7.56 16.33
C SER A 165 -22.93 -6.71 15.48
N LEU A 166 -23.15 -5.39 15.41
CA LEU A 166 -22.32 -4.45 14.65
C LEU A 166 -20.83 -4.45 15.04
N TYR A 167 -20.50 -4.85 16.26
CA TYR A 167 -19.12 -4.87 16.79
C TYR A 167 -18.50 -6.27 16.87
N GLN A 168 -19.09 -7.25 16.20
CA GLN A 168 -18.54 -8.60 16.13
C GLN A 168 -17.79 -8.79 14.81
N MET A 169 -16.56 -9.28 14.91
CA MET A 169 -15.85 -9.76 13.72
C MET A 169 -16.58 -10.98 13.18
N ASN A 170 -16.85 -11.00 11.87
CA ASN A 170 -17.32 -12.18 11.13
C ASN A 170 -16.34 -13.36 11.32
N LYS A 171 -16.85 -14.58 11.22
CA LYS A 171 -16.09 -15.82 11.41
C LYS A 171 -14.82 -15.84 10.54
N THR A 172 -14.97 -15.47 9.28
CA THR A 172 -13.89 -15.39 8.28
C THR A 172 -12.78 -14.42 8.69
N MET A 173 -13.13 -13.22 9.16
CA MET A 173 -12.13 -12.27 9.66
C MET A 173 -11.47 -12.75 10.94
N ARG A 174 -12.18 -13.43 11.85
CA ARG A 174 -11.54 -14.00 13.06
C ARG A 174 -10.52 -15.07 12.69
N GLN A 175 -10.86 -15.97 11.76
CA GLN A 175 -9.93 -16.96 11.20
C GLN A 175 -8.71 -16.26 10.59
N PHE A 176 -8.95 -15.19 9.82
CA PHE A 176 -7.87 -14.39 9.24
C PHE A 176 -6.95 -13.76 10.29
N VAL A 177 -7.53 -13.09 11.30
CA VAL A 177 -6.77 -12.47 12.39
C VAL A 177 -5.96 -13.50 13.18
N ALA A 178 -6.52 -14.69 13.42
CA ALA A 178 -5.81 -15.79 14.06
C ALA A 178 -4.62 -16.28 13.20
N SER A 179 -4.82 -16.44 11.89
CA SER A 179 -3.73 -16.80 10.96
C SER A 179 -2.62 -15.76 10.93
N GLN A 180 -2.97 -14.47 11.00
CA GLN A 180 -2.02 -13.36 11.03
C GLN A 180 -1.24 -13.33 12.34
N GLN A 181 -1.89 -13.66 13.47
CA GLN A 181 -1.21 -13.74 14.76
C GLN A 181 -0.15 -14.85 14.77
N ALA A 182 -0.43 -15.99 14.14
CA ALA A 182 0.51 -17.09 14.02
C ALA A 182 1.70 -16.76 13.10
N ASN A 183 1.44 -16.11 11.96
CA ASN A 183 2.45 -15.85 10.92
C ASN A 183 2.93 -14.40 10.88
N GLN A 184 2.97 -13.70 12.02
CA GLN A 184 3.16 -12.25 12.01
C GLN A 184 4.56 -11.84 11.51
N PRO A 185 4.67 -11.12 10.37
CA PRO A 185 5.96 -10.68 9.86
C PRO A 185 6.58 -9.59 10.75
N PRO A 186 7.88 -9.67 11.08
CA PRO A 186 8.57 -8.67 11.91
C PRO A 186 8.64 -7.29 11.26
N GLU A 187 8.52 -7.22 9.94
CA GLU A 187 8.62 -6.02 9.12
C GLU A 187 7.36 -5.14 9.13
N SER A 188 6.29 -5.57 9.82
CA SER A 188 5.03 -4.82 9.85
C SER A 188 5.14 -3.54 10.69
N GLU A 189 4.99 -2.38 10.03
CA GLU A 189 4.92 -1.06 10.67
C GLU A 189 3.72 -0.88 11.62
N ARG A 190 2.73 -1.79 11.58
CA ARG A 190 1.48 -1.67 12.34
C ARG A 190 1.53 -2.34 13.72
N GLY A 191 2.64 -2.96 14.08
CA GLY A 191 2.81 -3.64 15.36
C GLY A 191 2.06 -4.96 15.47
N LYS A 192 2.28 -5.66 16.58
CA LYS A 192 1.82 -7.04 16.78
C LYS A 192 0.37 -7.15 17.27
N ILE A 193 -0.37 -8.13 16.75
CA ILE A 193 -1.70 -8.49 17.27
C ILE A 193 -1.48 -9.43 18.45
N LYS A 194 -1.72 -8.93 19.66
CA LYS A 194 -1.43 -9.69 20.89
C LYS A 194 -2.60 -10.56 21.36
N ARG A 195 -3.83 -10.22 20.98
CA ARG A 195 -5.06 -10.83 21.53
C ARG A 195 -6.13 -10.89 20.45
N LEU A 196 -6.84 -12.02 20.42
CA LEU A 196 -8.00 -12.24 19.54
C LEU A 196 -9.32 -11.82 20.20
N VAL A 197 -9.35 -11.76 21.53
CA VAL A 197 -10.54 -11.44 22.33
C VAL A 197 -10.30 -10.16 23.14
N PRO A 198 -11.29 -9.26 23.24
CA PRO A 198 -11.17 -8.07 24.08
C PRO A 198 -11.04 -8.46 25.56
N LYS A 199 -10.16 -7.75 26.29
CA LYS A 199 -10.11 -7.86 27.76
C LYS A 199 -11.27 -7.08 28.36
N LEU A 200 -12.31 -7.79 28.78
CA LEU A 200 -13.46 -7.22 29.48
C LEU A 200 -13.40 -7.70 30.93
N PRO A 201 -13.17 -6.80 31.90
CA PRO A 201 -13.28 -7.18 33.31
C PRO A 201 -14.75 -7.46 33.65
N GLU A 202 -15.04 -8.48 34.45
CA GLU A 202 -16.43 -8.83 34.79
C GLU A 202 -17.08 -7.77 35.69
N GLN A 203 -16.27 -7.15 36.56
CA GLN A 203 -16.71 -6.18 37.55
C GLN A 203 -16.00 -4.83 37.37
N ASN A 204 -16.70 -3.75 37.73
CA ASN A 204 -16.14 -2.42 37.88
C ASN A 204 -15.43 -2.29 39.24
N ILE A 205 -14.75 -1.16 39.48
CA ILE A 205 -14.01 -0.86 40.74
C ILE A 205 -14.87 -0.97 42.01
N TRP A 206 -16.20 -0.89 41.89
CA TRP A 206 -17.15 -1.03 43.00
C TRP A 206 -17.76 -2.44 43.11
N GLY A 207 -17.16 -3.47 42.48
CA GLY A 207 -17.66 -4.86 42.52
C GLY A 207 -18.96 -5.12 41.75
N ARG A 208 -19.50 -4.12 41.06
CA ARG A 208 -20.74 -4.25 40.25
C ARG A 208 -20.40 -4.72 38.84
N LYS A 209 -21.34 -5.41 38.17
CA LYS A 209 -21.23 -5.76 36.74
C LYS A 209 -20.93 -4.52 35.89
N LEU A 210 -20.14 -4.68 34.83
CA LEU A 210 -19.82 -3.58 33.92
C LEU A 210 -21.09 -2.98 33.28
N PRO A 211 -21.17 -1.65 33.14
CA PRO A 211 -22.24 -1.04 32.36
C PRO A 211 -22.16 -1.48 30.88
N LYS A 212 -23.29 -1.92 30.30
CA LYS A 212 -23.36 -2.36 28.88
C LYS A 212 -22.72 -1.37 27.89
N LYS A 213 -22.90 -0.06 28.11
CA LYS A 213 -22.27 1.00 27.29
C LYS A 213 -20.74 0.97 27.35
N ARG A 214 -20.17 0.69 28.53
CA ARG A 214 -18.71 0.59 28.71
C ARG A 214 -18.15 -0.64 28.02
N GLU A 215 -18.84 -1.77 28.11
CA GLU A 215 -18.47 -2.99 27.38
C GLU A 215 -18.47 -2.77 25.86
N ALA A 216 -19.53 -2.17 25.32
CA ALA A 216 -19.62 -1.86 23.89
C ALA A 216 -18.49 -0.93 23.43
N ASN A 217 -18.17 0.11 24.20
CA ASN A 217 -17.05 1.00 23.90
C ASN A 217 -15.69 0.29 23.97
N MET A 218 -15.49 -0.62 24.92
CA MET A 218 -14.26 -1.42 25.01
C MET A 218 -14.13 -2.37 23.81
N ARG A 219 -15.22 -3.04 23.42
CA ARG A 219 -15.26 -3.88 22.21
C ARG A 219 -14.98 -3.06 20.95
N LYS A 220 -15.59 -1.88 20.80
CA LYS A 220 -15.34 -0.96 19.67
C LYS A 220 -13.88 -0.50 19.60
N LYS A 221 -13.28 -0.13 20.74
CA LYS A 221 -11.86 0.24 20.80
C LYS A 221 -10.95 -0.93 20.42
N PHE A 222 -11.24 -2.11 20.95
CA PHE A 222 -10.51 -3.33 20.61
C PHE A 222 -10.62 -3.65 19.11
N LEU A 223 -11.82 -3.59 18.54
CA LEU A 223 -12.06 -3.81 17.12
C LEU A 223 -11.32 -2.77 16.26
N ALA A 224 -11.40 -1.49 16.61
CA ALA A 224 -10.68 -0.44 15.88
C ALA A 224 -9.15 -0.63 15.94
N ASP A 225 -8.60 -0.99 17.10
CA ASP A 225 -7.16 -1.26 17.25
C ASP A 225 -6.73 -2.51 16.47
N THR A 226 -7.48 -3.60 16.57
CA THR A 226 -7.20 -4.84 15.81
C THR A 226 -7.28 -4.59 14.31
N LEU A 227 -8.38 -4.03 13.78
CA LEU A 227 -8.52 -3.68 12.35
C LEU A 227 -7.45 -2.68 11.90
N GLY A 228 -7.02 -1.79 12.79
CA GLY A 228 -5.90 -0.87 12.58
C GLY A 228 -4.57 -1.57 12.32
N ARG A 229 -4.42 -2.82 12.78
CA ARG A 229 -3.21 -3.67 12.63
C ARG A 229 -3.35 -4.79 11.60
N VAL A 230 -4.57 -5.19 11.26
CA VAL A 230 -4.82 -6.27 10.28
C VAL A 230 -4.26 -5.90 8.90
N LEU A 231 -3.57 -6.86 8.29
CA LEU A 231 -3.03 -6.75 6.94
C LEU A 231 -3.96 -7.55 6.02
N PRO A 232 -4.89 -6.92 5.28
CA PRO A 232 -5.92 -7.66 4.54
C PRO A 232 -5.32 -8.57 3.48
N PRO A 233 -6.00 -9.66 3.08
CA PRO A 233 -5.54 -10.51 1.99
C PRO A 233 -5.55 -9.75 0.66
N LEU A 234 -4.66 -10.15 -0.25
CA LEU A 234 -4.63 -9.71 -1.64
C LEU A 234 -5.42 -10.69 -2.52
N PRO A 235 -5.95 -10.22 -3.67
CA PRO A 235 -6.45 -11.10 -4.71
C PRO A 235 -5.35 -12.07 -5.19
N ALA A 236 -5.73 -13.30 -5.55
CA ALA A 236 -4.79 -14.36 -5.93
C ALA A 236 -3.82 -13.92 -7.04
N HIS A 237 -4.34 -13.36 -8.14
CA HIS A 237 -3.54 -12.91 -9.28
C HIS A 237 -2.46 -11.87 -8.91
N GLU A 238 -2.74 -10.96 -7.97
CA GLU A 238 -1.74 -9.97 -7.54
C GLU A 238 -0.71 -10.59 -6.59
N TRP A 239 -1.14 -11.54 -5.76
CA TRP A 239 -0.27 -12.25 -4.84
C TRP A 239 0.72 -13.16 -5.59
N ASP A 240 0.26 -13.93 -6.57
CA ASP A 240 1.10 -14.83 -7.37
C ASP A 240 2.08 -14.03 -8.25
N ARG A 241 1.66 -12.85 -8.73
CA ARG A 241 2.55 -11.88 -9.40
C ARG A 241 3.63 -11.38 -8.45
N LEU A 242 3.26 -10.98 -7.23
CA LEU A 242 4.23 -10.54 -6.21
C LEU A 242 5.23 -11.64 -5.86
N GLU A 243 4.78 -12.88 -5.73
CA GLU A 243 5.63 -14.06 -5.53
C GLU A 243 6.64 -14.20 -6.68
N SER A 244 6.17 -14.15 -7.93
CA SER A 244 7.02 -14.29 -9.11
C SER A 244 8.07 -13.17 -9.22
N LEU A 245 7.70 -11.92 -8.92
CA LEU A 245 8.62 -10.77 -8.87
C LEU A 245 9.59 -10.88 -7.68
N ALA A 246 9.12 -11.47 -6.59
CA ALA A 246 9.89 -11.65 -5.39
C ALA A 246 11.00 -12.68 -5.60
N GLU A 247 10.66 -13.84 -6.12
CA GLU A 247 11.60 -14.92 -6.43
C GLU A 247 12.49 -14.58 -7.64
N GLY A 248 12.04 -13.67 -8.50
CA GLY A 248 12.73 -13.31 -9.73
C GLY A 248 12.46 -14.28 -10.88
N ARG A 249 11.40 -15.09 -10.80
CA ARG A 249 10.88 -15.88 -11.93
C ARG A 249 10.39 -14.96 -13.05
N MET A 250 9.79 -13.83 -12.66
CA MET A 250 9.34 -12.79 -13.59
C MET A 250 10.29 -11.59 -13.52
N PRO A 251 10.88 -11.14 -14.65
CA PRO A 251 11.61 -9.89 -14.68
C PRO A 251 10.65 -8.71 -14.49
N LEU A 252 11.16 -7.62 -13.93
CA LEU A 252 10.38 -6.39 -13.83
C LEU A 252 10.23 -5.77 -15.20
N GLU A 253 9.03 -5.29 -15.49
CA GLU A 253 8.76 -4.65 -16.77
C GLU A 253 9.59 -3.36 -16.91
N GLN A 254 10.10 -3.14 -18.11
CA GLN A 254 10.82 -1.91 -18.40
C GLN A 254 9.83 -0.73 -18.42
N PRO A 255 10.12 0.35 -17.70
CA PRO A 255 9.25 1.52 -17.73
C PRO A 255 9.24 2.12 -19.15
N PRO A 256 8.09 2.66 -19.60
CA PRO A 256 8.03 3.36 -20.89
C PRO A 256 9.06 4.49 -20.95
N PRO A 257 9.65 4.76 -22.12
CA PRO A 257 10.63 5.82 -22.28
C PRO A 257 10.03 7.17 -21.88
N ARG A 258 10.83 8.00 -21.19
CA ARG A 258 10.38 9.32 -20.75
C ARG A 258 10.21 10.23 -21.97
N ARG A 259 9.11 10.97 -22.01
CA ARG A 259 8.91 12.00 -23.03
C ARG A 259 10.03 13.03 -22.93
N THR A 260 10.74 13.26 -24.03
CA THR A 260 11.69 14.35 -24.17
C THR A 260 10.98 15.68 -23.95
N LYS A 261 11.63 16.60 -23.23
CA LYS A 261 11.09 17.95 -23.07
C LYS A 261 11.15 18.64 -24.44
N VAL A 262 10.11 19.39 -24.77
CA VAL A 262 10.11 20.23 -25.97
C VAL A 262 11.22 21.27 -25.79
N GLY A 263 12.31 21.14 -26.56
CA GLY A 263 13.52 21.96 -26.44
C GLY A 263 14.81 21.14 -26.23
N ASP A 264 14.72 19.93 -25.67
CA ASP A 264 15.84 18.98 -25.53
C ASP A 264 15.93 18.08 -26.77
N TRP A 265 15.93 18.67 -27.96
CA TRP A 265 16.48 17.95 -29.11
C TRP A 265 18.00 17.89 -28.90
N PRO A 266 18.69 16.79 -29.22
CA PRO A 266 20.14 16.86 -29.33
C PRO A 266 20.41 18.00 -30.31
N ARG A 267 21.01 19.10 -29.84
CA ARG A 267 21.60 20.09 -30.72
C ARG A 267 22.59 19.29 -31.53
N SER A 268 22.20 18.91 -32.75
CA SER A 268 23.13 18.50 -33.77
C SER A 268 24.24 19.54 -33.73
N HIS A 269 25.47 19.09 -33.46
CA HIS A 269 26.67 19.89 -33.45
C HIS A 269 26.88 20.46 -34.87
N SER A 270 26.07 21.43 -35.27
CA SER A 270 26.32 22.29 -36.42
C SER A 270 26.94 23.56 -35.85
N GLY A 271 28.25 23.67 -36.04
CA GLY A 271 29.11 24.69 -35.47
C GLY A 271 28.60 26.10 -35.76
N LEU A 272 28.26 26.79 -34.68
CA LEU A 272 28.26 28.24 -34.57
C LEU A 272 28.29 28.55 -33.07
N GLU A 273 29.53 28.59 -32.59
CA GLU A 273 29.95 29.09 -31.30
C GLU A 273 29.56 30.58 -31.25
N LEU A 274 28.48 30.88 -30.51
CA LEU A 274 28.15 32.24 -30.11
C LEU A 274 28.25 32.30 -28.60
N GLU A 275 29.39 32.83 -28.17
CA GLU A 275 29.61 33.66 -26.98
C GLU A 275 28.30 34.09 -26.29
N ALA A 276 27.99 33.44 -25.18
CA ALA A 276 27.10 33.98 -24.15
C ALA A 276 27.96 34.19 -22.91
N SER A 277 28.81 35.22 -22.98
CA SER A 277 29.35 35.86 -21.80
C SER A 277 28.22 36.58 -21.06
N ASP A 278 28.40 36.66 -19.74
CA ASP A 278 27.76 37.61 -18.84
C ASP A 278 26.31 37.29 -18.45
N LEU A 279 26.17 36.49 -17.38
CA LEU A 279 25.54 36.87 -16.10
C LEU A 279 25.61 35.66 -15.12
N ASP A 280 26.14 35.92 -13.91
CA ASP A 280 26.17 35.04 -12.71
C ASP A 280 27.22 33.93 -12.56
N SER A 281 28.49 34.23 -12.88
CA SER A 281 29.65 33.37 -12.56
C SER A 281 30.19 33.52 -11.13
N ALA A 282 29.64 34.43 -10.31
CA ALA A 282 30.26 34.82 -9.03
C ALA A 282 29.78 34.03 -7.80
N ASP A 283 28.70 33.22 -7.90
CA ASP A 283 28.12 32.50 -6.74
C ASP A 283 28.48 31.01 -6.67
N LEU A 284 29.29 30.51 -7.61
CA LEU A 284 29.71 29.10 -7.68
C LEU A 284 30.98 28.79 -6.86
N SER A 285 31.78 29.80 -6.47
CA SER A 285 33.07 29.59 -5.79
C SER A 285 32.97 29.40 -4.28
N LYS A 286 31.84 29.74 -3.63
CA LYS A 286 31.67 29.63 -2.17
C LYS A 286 31.19 28.26 -1.67
N ARG A 287 30.99 27.27 -2.55
CA ARG A 287 30.52 25.92 -2.16
C ARG A 287 31.63 24.87 -2.01
N PHE A 288 32.89 25.23 -2.21
CA PHE A 288 34.01 24.27 -2.30
C PHE A 288 34.81 24.04 -1.01
N LEU A 289 34.39 24.59 0.15
CA LEU A 289 35.13 24.42 1.42
C LEU A 289 34.26 23.94 2.58
N THR A 290 33.55 22.81 2.41
CA THR A 290 33.09 22.00 3.54
C THR A 290 33.50 20.54 3.35
N PRO A 291 34.16 19.90 4.33
CA PRO A 291 34.70 18.55 4.16
C PRO A 291 33.59 17.49 4.32
N VAL A 292 33.50 16.65 3.28
CA VAL A 292 33.09 15.23 3.29
C VAL A 292 31.78 14.88 4.02
N ARG A 293 30.66 15.01 3.30
CA ARG A 293 29.52 14.09 3.44
C ARG A 293 29.03 13.69 2.05
N ALA A 294 29.59 12.58 1.57
CA ALA A 294 29.27 11.83 0.34
C ALA A 294 28.10 12.41 -0.48
N GLN A 295 28.38 13.44 -1.27
CA GLN A 295 27.47 13.92 -2.29
C GLN A 295 27.54 12.95 -3.46
N LYS A 296 26.38 12.38 -3.78
CA LYS A 296 26.14 11.60 -4.98
C LYS A 296 26.53 12.43 -6.20
N SER A 297 27.39 11.84 -7.02
CA SER A 297 27.88 12.39 -8.27
C SER A 297 26.72 12.92 -9.14
N SER A 298 26.94 14.13 -9.66
CA SER A 298 26.32 14.62 -10.88
C SER A 298 26.78 13.74 -12.04
N THR A 299 26.16 12.58 -12.16
CA THR A 299 26.19 11.78 -13.38
C THR A 299 24.87 12.03 -14.08
N THR A 300 24.92 12.17 -15.40
CA THR A 300 23.77 12.15 -16.31
C THR A 300 22.71 11.14 -15.86
N PRO A 301 21.42 11.30 -16.24
CA PRO A 301 20.42 10.27 -16.02
C PRO A 301 20.70 9.09 -16.97
N THR A 302 21.89 8.50 -16.86
CA THR A 302 22.18 7.17 -17.31
C THR A 302 21.10 6.32 -16.68
N GLU A 303 20.41 5.63 -17.57
CA GLU A 303 19.34 4.68 -17.36
C GLU A 303 19.85 3.58 -16.43
N LEU A 304 20.00 3.90 -15.15
CA LEU A 304 20.35 2.94 -14.12
C LEU A 304 19.21 1.93 -14.19
N HIS A 305 19.56 0.70 -14.56
CA HIS A 305 18.72 -0.50 -14.55
C HIS A 305 18.09 -0.66 -13.15
N THR A 306 17.07 0.14 -12.88
CA THR A 306 16.35 0.19 -11.62
C THR A 306 15.38 -0.99 -11.56
N SER A 307 15.13 -1.64 -12.70
CA SER A 307 14.25 -2.77 -12.86
C SER A 307 14.84 -4.08 -12.32
N GLU A 308 16.16 -4.29 -12.19
CA GLU A 308 16.64 -5.68 -11.99
C GLU A 308 17.64 -5.88 -10.83
N GLY A 309 17.77 -4.88 -9.95
CA GLY A 309 18.64 -5.00 -8.79
C GLY A 309 18.14 -6.02 -7.73
N ARG A 310 19.07 -6.79 -7.14
CA ARG A 310 18.82 -7.64 -5.95
C ARG A 310 18.10 -6.87 -4.83
N ALA A 311 18.41 -5.59 -4.66
CA ALA A 311 17.75 -4.71 -3.68
C ALA A 311 16.25 -4.51 -3.95
N VAL A 312 15.88 -4.33 -5.23
CA VAL A 312 14.48 -4.15 -5.63
C VAL A 312 13.72 -5.45 -5.45
N ARG A 313 14.32 -6.60 -5.82
CA ARG A 313 13.73 -7.91 -5.49
C ARG A 313 13.50 -7.99 -3.98
N ARG A 314 14.49 -7.73 -3.12
CA ARG A 314 14.30 -7.74 -1.65
C ARG A 314 13.09 -6.90 -1.19
N LEU A 315 12.87 -5.73 -1.77
CA LEU A 315 11.67 -4.92 -1.49
C LEU A 315 10.35 -5.63 -1.84
N TYR A 316 10.24 -6.23 -3.04
CA TYR A 316 9.06 -7.03 -3.39
C TYR A 316 8.87 -8.21 -2.43
N GLY A 317 9.97 -8.77 -1.92
CA GLY A 317 9.93 -9.81 -0.90
C GLY A 317 9.35 -9.37 0.42
N LYS A 318 9.81 -8.22 0.90
CA LYS A 318 9.24 -7.56 2.07
C LYS A 318 7.73 -7.35 1.90
N VAL A 319 7.30 -6.82 0.76
CA VAL A 319 5.86 -6.61 0.49
C VAL A 319 5.09 -7.93 0.41
N TRP A 320 5.67 -8.97 -0.20
CA TRP A 320 5.07 -10.30 -0.32
C TRP A 320 4.90 -10.98 1.06
N ARG A 321 5.90 -10.90 1.95
CA ARG A 321 5.79 -11.40 3.34
C ARG A 321 4.68 -10.72 4.14
N LEU A 322 4.44 -9.43 3.88
CA LEU A 322 3.34 -8.68 4.50
C LEU A 322 1.96 -8.99 3.89
N SER A 323 1.93 -9.83 2.85
CA SER A 323 0.74 -10.13 2.07
C SER A 323 0.32 -11.58 2.23
N ALA A 324 -0.98 -11.79 2.40
CA ALA A 324 -1.60 -13.10 2.39
C ALA A 324 -2.50 -13.22 1.15
N LYS A 325 -2.69 -14.43 0.65
CA LYS A 325 -3.83 -14.78 -0.19
C LYS A 325 -4.81 -15.62 0.61
N MET A 326 -6.08 -15.46 0.28
CA MET A 326 -7.19 -16.15 0.92
C MET A 326 -8.03 -16.75 -0.20
N VAL A 327 -8.08 -18.08 -0.26
CA VAL A 327 -8.83 -18.85 -1.26
C VAL A 327 -9.88 -19.65 -0.52
N GLN A 328 -11.11 -19.63 -1.03
CA GLN A 328 -12.17 -20.48 -0.50
C GLN A 328 -12.06 -21.84 -1.15
N ASP A 329 -11.99 -22.88 -0.32
CA ASP A 329 -12.01 -24.25 -0.81
C ASP A 329 -13.44 -24.63 -1.19
N GLU A 330 -13.64 -25.15 -2.41
CA GLU A 330 -14.98 -25.43 -2.96
C GLU A 330 -15.73 -26.51 -2.15
N HIS A 331 -14.99 -27.49 -1.62
CA HIS A 331 -15.58 -28.63 -0.91
C HIS A 331 -15.91 -28.34 0.56
N THR A 332 -15.02 -27.65 1.28
CA THR A 332 -15.20 -27.38 2.72
C THR A 332 -15.89 -26.04 2.97
N LYS A 333 -15.95 -25.17 1.95
CA LYS A 333 -16.33 -23.75 2.06
C LYS A 333 -15.49 -22.97 3.08
N GLU A 334 -14.40 -23.56 3.57
CA GLU A 334 -13.47 -22.92 4.47
C GLU A 334 -12.47 -22.09 3.68
N PHE A 335 -11.92 -21.07 4.33
CA PHE A 335 -10.92 -20.23 3.71
C PHE A 335 -9.52 -20.70 4.09
N THR A 336 -8.78 -21.17 3.09
CA THR A 336 -7.35 -21.45 3.22
C THR A 336 -6.56 -20.16 3.04
N ILE A 337 -5.77 -19.82 4.06
CA ILE A 337 -4.99 -18.58 4.11
C ILE A 337 -3.51 -18.92 4.02
N THR A 338 -2.84 -18.44 2.97
CA THR A 338 -1.41 -18.65 2.79
C THR A 338 -0.66 -17.31 2.81
N TRP A 339 0.36 -17.23 3.67
CA TRP A 339 1.23 -16.07 3.81
C TRP A 339 2.47 -16.17 2.91
N GLY A 340 2.98 -15.03 2.45
CA GLY A 340 4.25 -14.98 1.73
C GLY A 340 5.42 -15.44 2.60
N ARG A 341 6.36 -16.18 2.00
CA ARG A 341 7.49 -16.81 2.72
C ARG A 341 8.77 -15.98 2.58
N ASP A 342 9.78 -16.36 3.36
CA ASP A 342 11.13 -15.83 3.20
C ASP A 342 11.79 -16.36 1.91
N LYS A 343 12.52 -15.45 1.24
CA LYS A 343 13.04 -15.68 -0.13
C LYS A 343 14.20 -16.64 -0.23
N SER A 344 15.07 -16.62 0.78
CA SER A 344 16.22 -17.49 0.76
C SER A 344 15.83 -18.79 1.42
N PRO A 345 16.10 -19.95 0.77
CA PRO A 345 16.12 -21.23 1.47
C PRO A 345 16.90 -21.09 2.79
N ALA A 346 18.04 -20.39 2.75
CA ALA A 346 18.88 -20.11 3.92
C ALA A 346 18.18 -19.32 5.05
N ALA A 347 17.23 -18.41 4.74
CA ALA A 347 16.46 -17.71 5.77
C ALA A 347 15.24 -18.52 6.23
N ALA A 348 14.72 -19.41 5.38
CA ALA A 348 13.73 -20.42 5.73
C ALA A 348 14.33 -21.61 6.51
N GLY A 349 15.62 -21.56 6.87
CA GLY A 349 16.32 -22.63 7.58
C GLY A 349 16.75 -23.81 6.71
N LEU A 350 16.50 -23.76 5.40
CA LEU A 350 17.00 -24.71 4.42
C LEU A 350 18.41 -24.29 4.02
N VAL A 351 19.42 -24.91 4.64
CA VAL A 351 20.83 -24.73 4.26
C VAL A 351 20.93 -25.03 2.77
N THR A 352 21.29 -24.02 1.97
CA THR A 352 21.52 -24.20 0.53
C THR A 352 22.65 -25.19 0.37
N GLN A 353 22.43 -26.25 -0.41
CA GLN A 353 23.53 -27.15 -0.77
C GLN A 353 24.62 -26.32 -1.48
N PRO A 354 25.90 -26.53 -1.13
CA PRO A 354 27.01 -25.82 -1.77
C PRO A 354 26.99 -26.08 -3.28
N SER A 355 27.28 -25.04 -4.08
CA SER A 355 27.41 -25.22 -5.53
C SER A 355 28.66 -26.04 -5.85
N GLU A 356 28.74 -26.63 -7.05
CA GLU A 356 29.93 -27.37 -7.49
C GLU A 356 31.21 -26.52 -7.43
N ILE A 357 31.10 -25.20 -7.67
CA ILE A 357 32.20 -24.24 -7.57
C ILE A 357 32.62 -24.04 -6.10
N ASP A 358 31.64 -24.01 -5.18
CA ASP A 358 31.94 -23.93 -3.75
C ASP A 358 32.64 -25.22 -3.28
N LEU A 359 32.25 -26.39 -3.78
CA LEU A 359 32.92 -27.66 -3.47
C LEU A 359 34.38 -27.68 -3.93
N ILE A 360 34.68 -27.14 -5.11
CA ILE A 360 36.06 -27.00 -5.61
C ILE A 360 36.88 -26.06 -4.70
N LEU A 361 36.29 -24.99 -4.18
CA LEU A 361 36.98 -24.07 -3.26
C LEU A 361 37.38 -24.75 -1.94
N PHE A 362 36.60 -25.74 -1.49
CA PHE A 362 36.85 -26.50 -0.26
C PHE A 362 37.54 -27.86 -0.51
N GLU A 363 37.98 -28.13 -1.74
CA GLU A 363 38.74 -29.34 -2.06
C GLU A 363 40.09 -29.31 -1.33
N GLY A 364 40.33 -30.30 -0.46
CA GLY A 364 41.53 -30.38 0.37
C GLY A 364 41.40 -29.82 1.80
N LEU A 365 40.18 -29.46 2.23
CA LEU A 365 39.87 -29.13 3.62
C LEU A 365 39.06 -30.26 4.29
N ASP A 366 39.49 -30.70 5.48
CA ASP A 366 38.74 -31.66 6.29
C ASP A 366 37.46 -31.03 6.86
N SER A 367 36.56 -31.83 7.45
CA SER A 367 35.32 -31.37 8.10
C SER A 367 35.52 -30.33 9.22
N ASN A 368 36.77 -30.17 9.68
CA ASN A 368 37.18 -29.20 10.70
C ASN A 368 37.90 -27.96 10.10
N GLY A 369 37.96 -27.81 8.77
CA GLY A 369 38.59 -26.68 8.09
C GLY A 369 40.12 -26.69 8.11
N ALA A 370 40.75 -27.84 8.39
CA ALA A 370 42.20 -28.03 8.33
C ALA A 370 42.62 -28.50 6.94
N SER A 371 43.76 -27.99 6.43
CA SER A 371 44.28 -28.43 5.13
C SER A 371 44.86 -29.84 5.23
N ALA A 372 44.41 -30.72 4.34
CA ALA A 372 44.90 -32.07 4.19
C ALA A 372 46.27 -32.07 3.50
N SER A 373 47.31 -31.48 4.11
CA SER A 373 48.69 -31.64 3.64
C SER A 373 49.71 -31.53 4.77
N LYS A 374 50.16 -32.70 5.25
CA LYS A 374 51.58 -33.13 5.32
C LYS A 374 51.69 -34.34 6.25
N ALA A 375 51.29 -35.52 5.77
CA ALA A 375 51.65 -36.79 6.37
C ALA A 375 52.04 -37.77 5.26
N SER A 376 53.17 -37.51 4.60
CA SER A 376 53.85 -38.46 3.71
C SER A 376 55.15 -37.83 3.20
N LEU A 377 56.25 -38.04 3.91
CA LEU A 377 57.62 -38.23 3.38
C LEU A 377 58.63 -38.11 4.52
N LYS A 378 58.92 -39.24 5.16
CA LYS A 378 60.29 -39.72 5.41
C LYS A 378 60.23 -41.13 6.01
N SER A 379 60.68 -42.06 5.18
CA SER A 379 61.27 -43.36 5.53
C SER A 379 62.31 -43.25 6.64
#